data_AF-A0AAD1HE99-F1
#
_entry.id   AF-A0AAD1HE99-F1
#
_cell.length_a   1.000
_cell.length_b   1.000
_cell.length_c   1.000
_cell.angle_alpha   90.00
_cell.angle_beta   90.00
_cell.angle_gamma   90.00
#
_symmetry.space_group_name_H-M   'P 1'
#
loop_
_entity.id
_entity.type
_entity.pdbx_description
1 polymer ?
#
loop_
_entity_poly.entity_id
_entity_poly.type
_entity_poly.pdbx_seq_one_letter_code
_entity_poly.pdbx_strand_id
1 'polypeptide(L)' 'MRWACERCGGSSGAKEYGSAEEAARYARAFNKRDVDDLGKRAPLIGLLPLRLWRRLRRR' A
#
# COMPACT_ATOMS: atom_id res chain seq x y z
N MET A 1 -3.58 -10.23 -16.78
CA MET A 1 -2.91 -9.97 -15.48
C MET A 1 -3.92 -10.16 -14.35
N ARG A 2 -3.53 -10.81 -13.23
CA ARG A 2 -4.35 -10.95 -12.02
C ARG A 2 -3.59 -10.38 -10.82
N TRP A 3 -4.30 -9.85 -9.84
CA TRP A 3 -3.71 -9.30 -8.62
C TRP A 3 -4.60 -9.55 -7.40
N ALA A 4 -3.99 -9.58 -6.21
CA ALA A 4 -4.67 -9.68 -4.92
C ALA A 4 -3.96 -8.78 -3.90
N CYS A 5 -4.72 -8.09 -3.07
CA CYS A 5 -4.22 -7.19 -2.04
C CYS A 5 -4.70 -7.64 -0.67
N GLU A 6 -3.79 -8.20 0.13
CA GLU A 6 -4.08 -8.61 1.51
C GLU A 6 -4.39 -7.41 2.43
N ARG A 7 -3.78 -6.25 2.18
CA ARG A 7 -3.99 -5.03 2.99
C ARG A 7 -5.30 -4.30 2.68
N CYS A 8 -5.89 -4.56 1.52
CA CYS A 8 -7.10 -3.92 1.04
C CYS A 8 -8.34 -4.75 1.40
N GLY A 9 -8.29 -5.50 2.50
CA GLY A 9 -9.36 -6.41 2.91
C GLY A 9 -9.53 -7.61 1.98
N GLY A 10 -8.46 -8.09 1.33
CA GLY A 10 -8.52 -9.23 0.41
C GLY A 10 -9.04 -8.90 -0.99
N SER A 11 -9.12 -7.62 -1.34
CA SER A 11 -9.52 -7.18 -2.68
C SER A 11 -8.64 -7.83 -3.76
N SER A 12 -9.25 -8.36 -4.80
CA SER A 12 -8.56 -8.99 -5.93
C SER A 12 -9.21 -8.61 -7.25
N GLY A 13 -8.49 -8.81 -8.35
CA GLY A 13 -8.99 -8.45 -9.67
C GLY A 13 -8.17 -9.01 -10.83
N ALA A 14 -8.72 -8.87 -12.02
CA ALA A 14 -8.08 -9.23 -13.27
C ALA A 14 -8.18 -8.08 -14.29
N LYS A 15 -7.14 -7.91 -15.09
CA LYS A 15 -7.10 -6.98 -16.22
C LYS A 15 -6.45 -7.64 -17.42
N GLU A 16 -7.11 -7.54 -18.56
CA GLU A 16 -6.59 -7.96 -19.85
C GLU A 16 -5.88 -6.79 -20.53
N TYR A 17 -4.83 -7.12 -21.27
CA TYR A 17 -3.96 -6.18 -21.97
C TYR A 17 -3.79 -6.66 -23.41
N GLY A 18 -3.48 -5.75 -24.33
CA GLY A 18 -3.32 -6.08 -25.75
C GLY A 18 -2.13 -6.99 -26.03
N SER A 19 -1.12 -6.99 -25.14
CA SER A 19 0.03 -7.87 -25.23
C SER A 19 0.48 -8.44 -23.88
N ALA A 20 1.21 -9.56 -23.95
CA ALA A 20 1.84 -10.15 -22.77
C ALA A 20 2.92 -9.23 -22.16
N GLU A 21 3.62 -8.46 -22.96
CA GLU A 21 4.65 -7.50 -22.50
C GLU A 21 4.04 -6.36 -21.70
N GLU A 22 2.90 -5.82 -22.13
CA GLU A 22 2.16 -4.83 -21.36
C GLU A 22 1.71 -5.41 -20.01
N ALA A 23 1.11 -6.61 -20.03
CA ALA A 23 0.70 -7.28 -18.80
C ALA A 23 1.88 -7.49 -17.83
N ALA A 24 3.05 -7.87 -18.35
CA ALA A 24 4.26 -8.07 -17.55
C ALA A 24 4.81 -6.76 -16.98
N ARG A 25 4.80 -5.67 -17.76
CA ARG A 25 5.25 -4.34 -17.31
C ARG A 25 4.46 -3.86 -16.09
N TYR A 26 3.13 -3.95 -16.15
CA TYR A 26 2.28 -3.52 -15.05
C TYR A 26 2.30 -4.49 -13.88
N ALA A 27 2.41 -5.81 -14.12
CA ALA A 27 2.57 -6.79 -13.06
C ALA A 27 3.82 -6.52 -12.23
N ARG A 28 4.95 -6.18 -12.85
CA ARG A 28 6.20 -5.84 -12.14
C ARG A 28 6.06 -4.62 -11.24
N ALA A 29 5.31 -3.60 -11.67
CA ALA A 29 5.05 -2.42 -10.85
C ALA A 29 4.21 -2.75 -9.61
N PHE A 30 3.17 -3.58 -9.76
CA PHE A 30 2.34 -4.05 -8.64
C PHE A 30 3.07 -4.97 -7.68
N ASN A 31 4.00 -5.79 -8.19
CA ASN A 31 4.77 -6.75 -7.37
C ASN A 31 5.94 -6.10 -6.63
N LYS A 32 6.13 -4.78 -6.77
CA LYS A 32 7.13 -4.05 -6.00
C LYS A 32 6.66 -4.02 -4.55
N ARG A 33 7.43 -4.67 -3.68
CA ARG A 33 7.27 -4.63 -2.22
C ARG A 33 7.50 -3.18 -1.74
N ASP A 34 6.46 -2.36 -1.76
CA ASP A 34 6.46 -1.01 -1.18
C ASP A 34 6.69 -1.02 0.35
N VAL A 35 6.73 -2.20 0.98
CA VAL A 35 7.03 -2.39 2.40
C VAL A 35 8.38 -1.79 2.84
N ASP A 36 9.35 -1.67 1.93
CA ASP A 36 10.64 -1.06 2.26
C ASP A 36 10.57 0.48 2.35
N ASP A 37 9.55 1.09 1.73
CA ASP A 37 9.36 2.55 1.66
C ASP A 37 8.21 3.06 2.56
N LEU A 38 7.30 2.16 2.98
CA LEU A 38 6.16 2.47 3.86
C LEU A 38 6.54 2.97 5.27
N GLY A 39 7.81 2.80 5.67
CA GLY A 39 8.36 3.37 6.91
C GLY A 39 9.35 4.51 6.71
N LYS A 40 9.98 4.64 5.53
CA LYS A 40 11.06 5.61 5.29
C LYS A 40 10.57 7.03 5.03
N ARG A 41 9.31 7.19 4.61
CA ARG A 41 8.68 8.51 4.38
C ARG A 41 7.49 8.80 5.28
N ALA A 42 7.32 8.10 6.40
CA ALA A 42 6.35 8.52 7.40
C ALA A 42 6.90 9.78 8.12
N PRO A 43 6.33 10.98 7.92
CA PRO A 43 6.79 12.14 8.66
C PRO A 43 6.52 11.90 10.14
N LEU A 44 7.58 11.70 10.92
CA LEU A 44 7.52 11.51 12.39
C LEU A 44 6.82 12.69 13.09
N ILE A 45 6.71 13.83 12.42
CA ILE A 45 6.08 15.06 12.91
C ILE A 45 4.55 15.07 12.70
N GLY A 46 4.01 14.32 11.72
CA GLY A 46 2.57 14.33 11.42
C GLY A 46 1.68 13.60 12.46
N LEU A 47 2.28 12.80 13.34
CA LEU A 47 1.53 11.95 14.28
C LEU A 47 1.53 12.49 15.72
N LEU A 48 2.19 13.62 15.98
CA LEU A 48 2.23 14.22 17.32
C LEU A 48 0.84 14.64 17.85
N PRO A 49 -0.04 15.28 17.04
CA PRO A 49 -1.39 15.64 17.48
C PRO A 49 -2.23 14.43 17.88
N LEU A 50 -2.15 13.35 17.09
CA LEU A 50 -2.91 12.11 17.35
C LEU A 50 -2.41 11.38 18.60
N ARG A 51 -1.09 11.40 18.85
CA ARG A 51 -0.48 10.81 20.05
C ARG A 51 -0.91 11.53 21.33
N LEU A 52 -0.99 12.86 21.32
CA LEU A 52 -1.48 13.66 22.46
C LEU A 52 -2.96 13.41 22.72
N TRP A 53 -3.79 13.40 21.67
CA TRP A 53 -5.22 13.16 21.82
C TRP A 53 -5.53 11.77 22.39
N ARG A 54 -4.82 10.72 21.96
CA ARG A 54 -4.96 9.37 22.53
C ARG A 54 -4.54 9.29 24.00
N ARG A 55 -3.54 10.09 24.43
CA ARG A 55 -3.08 10.13 25.82
C ARG A 55 -4.10 10.82 26.74
N LEU A 56 -4.78 11.86 26.25
CA LEU A 56 -5.85 12.55 26.98
C LEU A 56 -7.10 11.68 27.14
N ARG A 57 -7.42 10.83 26.16
CA ARG A 57 -8.61 9.98 26.16
C ARG A 57 -8.46 8.67 26.95
N ARG A 58 -7.25 8.35 27.43
CA ARG A 58 -6.96 7.15 28.26
C ARG A 58 -6.86 7.45 29.77
N ARG A 59 -7.12 8.69 30.18
CA ARG A 59 -7.38 9.06 31.57
C ARG A 59 -8.87 9.28 31.75
#